data_AF-A0AAD9DKG6-F1
#
_entry.id   AF-A0AAD9DKG6-F1
#
_cell.length_a   1.000
_cell.length_b   1.000
_cell.length_c   1.000
_cell.angle_alpha   90.00
_cell.angle_beta   90.00
_cell.angle_gamma   90.00
#
_symmetry.space_group_name_H-M   'P 1'
#
loop_
_entity.id
_entity.type
_entity.pdbx_description
1 polymer ?
#
loop_
_entity_poly.entity_id
_entity_poly.type
_entity_poly.pdbx_seq_one_letter_code
_entity_poly.pdbx_strand_id
1 'polypeptide(L)'
;MKALKESETNDISQIGMFGVGFYSTFLVADRVSVASKHNDDDTQNVWESLNGEASFHVGPDPRGNTLGRGTEITLHLKEDAEEYLSPYKLKEMIGHYSEFVTHPVSLRQIKTIQVPKERMNLMKKRKKEGDGDDIEVSDEDEAEEKEPEMEEVTTYEYEQINTDPAIWARDKDGITDEEYQEFWKVVSKGDSAGDAEDWTHFNAEGNINFKSILYVPSEVPFALQQGNMEMMKPGLRLYVRKVLISDEFDLMPRYLNLSRV
;
A
#
# COMPACT_ATOMS: atom_id res chain seq x y z
N MET A 1 22.12 -10.51 40.01
CA MET A 1 21.78 -9.18 39.43
C MET A 1 22.22 -9.18 37.98
N LYS A 2 21.24 -8.97 37.08
CA LYS A 2 21.35 -8.61 35.64
C LYS A 2 22.45 -9.29 34.82
N ALA A 3 22.16 -10.49 34.33
CA ALA A 3 22.49 -10.80 32.94
C ALA A 3 21.55 -9.94 32.08
N LEU A 4 22.11 -8.87 31.49
CA LEU A 4 21.42 -8.14 30.44
C LEU A 4 21.12 -9.14 29.33
N LYS A 5 19.83 -9.28 29.03
CA LYS A 5 19.35 -9.86 27.78
C LYS A 5 20.22 -9.32 26.64
N GLU A 6 20.85 -10.23 25.91
CA GLU A 6 21.13 -10.01 24.48
C GLU A 6 19.76 -9.90 23.80
N SER A 7 19.16 -8.72 23.90
CA SER A 7 18.07 -8.31 23.04
C SER A 7 18.66 -7.70 21.79
N GLU A 8 18.03 -8.02 20.66
CA GLU A 8 18.19 -7.41 19.35
C GLU A 8 19.26 -8.05 18.45
N THR A 9 19.09 -9.35 18.18
CA THR A 9 19.27 -9.80 16.80
C THR A 9 18.27 -9.05 15.94
N ASN A 10 18.73 -7.92 15.40
CA ASN A 10 18.22 -7.18 14.27
C ASN A 10 17.22 -8.00 13.43
N ASP A 11 15.93 -7.77 13.70
CA ASP A 11 14.80 -8.40 13.01
C ASP A 11 14.66 -7.74 11.64
N ILE A 12 15.69 -7.92 10.81
CA ILE A 12 15.82 -7.28 9.51
C ILE A 12 14.87 -8.01 8.56
N SER A 13 13.62 -7.57 8.59
CA SER A 13 12.55 -7.90 7.65
C SER A 13 12.81 -7.36 6.23
N GLN A 14 14.07 -7.17 5.82
CA GLN A 14 14.43 -6.66 4.48
C GLN A 14 14.08 -7.66 3.38
N ILE A 15 13.47 -7.17 2.31
CA ILE A 15 13.07 -7.99 1.17
C ILE A 15 13.91 -7.54 -0.02
N GLY A 16 14.36 -8.50 -0.83
CA GLY A 16 15.16 -8.24 -2.03
C GLY A 16 16.67 -8.13 -1.75
N MET A 17 17.40 -9.22 -2.03
CA MET A 17 18.88 -9.24 -1.92
C MET A 17 19.57 -9.17 -3.29
N PHE A 18 18.81 -9.25 -4.38
CA PHE A 18 19.38 -9.34 -5.73
C PHE A 18 19.83 -8.00 -6.30
N GLY A 19 19.33 -6.87 -5.78
CA GLY A 19 19.70 -5.52 -6.25
C GLY A 19 19.19 -5.14 -7.64
N VAL A 20 18.45 -6.02 -8.33
CA VAL A 20 17.94 -5.77 -9.68
C VAL A 20 16.50 -5.24 -9.73
N GLY A 21 15.76 -5.34 -8.62
CA GLY A 21 14.32 -5.03 -8.58
C GLY A 21 13.99 -3.59 -8.96
N PHE A 22 14.92 -2.65 -8.68
CA PHE A 22 14.77 -1.25 -9.05
C PHE A 22 14.63 -1.05 -10.56
N TYR A 23 15.39 -1.78 -11.38
CA TYR A 23 15.38 -1.60 -12.84
C TYR A 23 14.08 -2.07 -13.50
N SER A 24 13.21 -2.78 -12.78
CA SER A 24 11.88 -3.15 -13.28
C SER A 24 10.99 -1.92 -13.54
N THR A 25 11.31 -0.75 -12.96
CA THR A 25 10.61 0.51 -13.24
C THR A 25 10.68 0.91 -14.72
N PHE A 26 11.76 0.57 -15.43
CA PHE A 26 11.92 0.87 -16.86
C PHE A 26 11.04 0.00 -17.78
N LEU A 27 10.34 -1.00 -17.23
CA LEU A 27 9.30 -1.70 -17.98
C LEU A 27 8.15 -0.75 -18.33
N VAL A 28 7.81 0.16 -17.41
CA VAL A 28 6.64 1.06 -17.53
C VAL A 28 7.00 2.54 -17.66
N ALA A 29 8.25 2.92 -17.40
CA ALA A 29 8.71 4.32 -17.44
C ALA A 29 9.86 4.52 -18.44
N ASP A 30 9.81 5.61 -19.20
CA ASP A 30 10.90 6.07 -20.08
C ASP A 30 11.97 6.84 -19.30
N ARG A 31 11.59 7.45 -18.16
CA ARG A 31 12.53 8.19 -17.32
C ARG A 31 12.22 7.99 -15.86
N VAL A 32 13.27 7.78 -15.08
CA VAL A 32 13.17 7.59 -13.63
C VAL A 32 14.06 8.61 -12.95
N SER A 33 13.48 9.38 -12.05
CA SER A 33 14.19 10.33 -11.19
C SER A 33 14.04 9.89 -9.74
N VAL A 34 15.16 9.78 -9.03
CA VAL A 34 15.22 9.37 -7.63
C VAL A 34 15.85 10.51 -6.83
N ALA A 35 15.03 11.23 -6.08
CA ALA A 35 15.49 12.23 -5.13
C ALA A 35 15.68 11.55 -3.77
N SER A 36 16.86 11.67 -3.16
CA SER A 36 17.15 11.06 -1.86
C SER A 36 17.86 12.03 -0.94
N LYS A 37 17.49 11.98 0.34
CA LYS A 37 18.09 12.74 1.43
C LYS A 37 18.40 11.80 2.60
N HIS A 38 19.69 11.55 2.79
CA HIS A 38 20.17 10.87 4.00
C HIS A 38 20.33 11.88 5.15
N ASN A 39 20.21 11.44 6.40
CA ASN A 39 20.35 12.34 7.55
C ASN A 39 21.78 12.88 7.71
N ASP A 40 22.77 12.08 7.35
CA ASP A 40 24.19 12.42 7.48
C ASP A 40 24.72 13.30 6.35
N ASP A 41 23.97 13.42 5.25
CA ASP A 41 24.33 14.31 4.13
C ASP A 41 23.62 15.65 4.28
N ASP A 42 24.35 16.76 4.09
CA ASP A 42 23.77 18.10 4.16
C ASP A 42 22.84 18.43 2.97
N THR A 43 23.02 17.72 1.86
CA THR A 43 22.35 18.02 0.59
C THR A 43 21.42 16.89 0.17
N GLN A 44 20.28 17.27 -0.43
CA GLN A 44 19.41 16.35 -1.15
C GLN A 44 19.99 16.18 -2.55
N ASN A 45 20.12 14.93 -3.02
CA ASN A 45 20.64 14.62 -4.34
C ASN A 45 19.57 13.96 -5.20
N VAL A 46 19.61 14.23 -6.49
CA VAL A 46 18.76 13.60 -7.51
C VAL A 46 19.62 12.75 -8.41
N TRP A 47 19.23 11.49 -8.53
CA TRP A 47 19.69 10.57 -9.55
C TRP A 47 18.66 10.53 -10.68
N GLU A 48 19.09 10.58 -11.93
CA GLU A 48 18.20 10.52 -13.10
C GLU A 48 18.78 9.61 -14.18
N SER A 49 17.91 8.78 -14.77
CA SER A 49 18.26 7.88 -15.86
C SER A 49 17.11 7.78 -16.86
N LEU A 50 17.48 7.68 -18.14
CA LEU A 50 16.57 7.54 -19.27
C LEU A 50 16.62 6.10 -19.79
N ASN A 51 15.47 5.52 -20.12
CA ASN A 51 15.29 4.28 -20.87
C ASN A 51 16.13 3.08 -20.42
N GLY A 52 16.51 3.01 -19.14
CA GLY A 52 17.40 1.96 -18.62
C GLY A 52 18.81 1.97 -19.23
N GLU A 53 19.26 3.11 -19.75
CA GLU A 53 20.61 3.29 -20.28
C GLU A 53 21.68 3.04 -19.22
N ALA A 54 22.89 2.70 -19.66
CA ALA A 54 24.02 2.46 -18.77
C ALA A 54 24.53 3.74 -18.07
N SER A 55 24.23 4.91 -18.65
CA SER A 55 24.59 6.21 -18.10
C SER A 55 23.46 6.82 -17.28
N PHE A 56 23.83 7.38 -16.13
CA PHE A 56 22.94 8.12 -15.26
C PHE A 56 23.59 9.43 -14.83
N HIS A 57 22.77 10.39 -14.41
CA HIS A 57 23.23 11.67 -13.89
C HIS A 57 22.92 11.75 -12.40
N VAL A 58 23.86 12.28 -11.62
CA VAL A 58 23.66 12.58 -10.19
C VAL A 58 24.06 14.03 -9.94
N GLY A 59 23.22 14.77 -9.24
CA GLY A 59 23.50 16.14 -8.84
C GLY A 59 22.66 16.60 -7.66
N PRO A 60 22.93 17.79 -7.11
CA PRO A 60 22.11 18.38 -6.05
C PRO A 60 20.69 18.63 -6.56
N ASP A 61 19.68 18.38 -5.73
CA ASP A 61 18.28 18.64 -6.07
C ASP A 61 18.05 20.15 -6.26
N PRO A 62 17.61 20.62 -7.44
CA PRO A 62 17.34 22.03 -7.67
C PRO A 62 16.22 22.59 -6.79
N ARG A 63 15.36 21.72 -6.22
CA ARG A 63 14.29 22.10 -5.28
C ARG A 63 14.80 22.36 -3.86
N GLY A 64 16.06 22.00 -3.56
CA GLY A 64 16.62 22.03 -2.21
C GLY A 64 16.17 20.84 -1.35
N ASN A 65 16.25 20.99 -0.03
CA ASN A 65 15.83 19.94 0.92
C ASN A 65 14.31 19.96 1.11
N THR A 66 13.58 19.29 0.21
CA THR A 66 12.12 19.15 0.27
C THR A 66 11.69 17.91 1.04
N LEU A 67 12.55 16.88 1.11
CA LEU A 67 12.19 15.59 1.71
C LEU A 67 12.42 15.55 3.22
N GLY A 68 13.42 16.27 3.72
CA GLY A 68 13.92 16.15 5.09
C GLY A 68 14.70 14.85 5.33
N ARG A 69 14.09 13.71 4.98
CA ARG A 69 14.69 12.36 5.02
C ARG A 69 14.03 11.41 4.01
N GLY A 70 14.76 10.39 3.58
CA GLY A 70 14.21 9.29 2.77
C GLY A 70 14.39 9.52 1.27
N THR A 71 13.49 8.94 0.48
CA THR A 71 13.62 8.89 -0.98
C THR A 71 12.26 9.07 -1.66
N GLU A 72 12.22 9.89 -2.70
CA GLU A 72 11.10 10.07 -3.62
C GLU A 72 11.50 9.49 -4.99
N ILE A 73 10.67 8.60 -5.53
CA ILE A 73 10.86 8.04 -6.87
C ILE A 73 9.78 8.62 -7.78
N THR A 74 10.19 9.31 -8.83
CA THR A 74 9.32 9.83 -9.88
C THR A 74 9.46 8.98 -11.13
N LEU A 75 8.35 8.40 -11.56
CA LEU A 75 8.26 7.59 -12.79
C LEU A 75 7.60 8.43 -13.88
N HIS A 76 8.34 8.68 -14.96
CA HIS A 76 7.78 9.24 -16.19
C HIS A 76 7.33 8.08 -17.06
N LEU A 77 6.04 7.77 -16.97
CA LEU A 77 5.43 6.63 -17.63
C LEU A 77 5.50 6.75 -19.15
N LYS A 78 5.60 5.60 -19.80
CA LYS A 78 5.42 5.44 -21.25
C LYS A 78 3.98 5.75 -21.65
N GLU A 79 3.78 6.10 -22.92
CA GLU A 79 2.43 6.35 -23.48
C GLU A 79 1.52 5.11 -23.40
N ASP A 80 2.08 3.90 -23.45
CA ASP A 80 1.32 2.64 -23.33
C ASP A 80 1.10 2.18 -21.88
N ALA A 81 1.65 2.90 -20.90
CA ALA A 81 1.59 2.59 -19.47
C ALA A 81 0.64 3.53 -18.69
N GLU A 82 -0.23 4.28 -19.37
CA GLU A 82 -1.18 5.20 -18.74
C GLU A 82 -2.18 4.51 -17.79
N GLU A 83 -2.40 3.19 -17.93
CA GLU A 83 -3.28 2.44 -17.04
C GLU A 83 -2.88 2.56 -15.55
N TYR A 84 -1.59 2.75 -15.27
CA TYR A 84 -1.06 2.91 -13.91
C TYR A 84 -1.33 4.28 -13.29
N LEU A 85 -1.88 5.23 -14.05
CA LEU A 85 -2.39 6.50 -13.51
C LEU A 85 -3.79 6.34 -12.89
N SER A 86 -4.49 5.23 -13.18
CA SER A 86 -5.80 4.95 -12.64
C SER A 86 -5.73 4.62 -11.13
N PRO A 87 -6.44 5.37 -10.26
CA PRO A 87 -6.50 5.05 -8.84
C PRO A 87 -7.04 3.65 -8.56
N TYR A 88 -7.96 3.17 -9.41
CA TYR A 88 -8.53 1.82 -9.29
C TYR A 88 -7.45 0.74 -9.50
N LYS A 89 -6.68 0.86 -10.59
CA LYS A 89 -5.59 -0.08 -10.91
C LYS A 89 -4.53 -0.10 -9.81
N LEU A 90 -4.16 1.08 -9.30
CA LEU A 90 -3.20 1.18 -8.19
C LEU A 90 -3.71 0.50 -6.92
N LYS A 91 -4.98 0.72 -6.55
CA LYS A 91 -5.59 0.03 -5.40
C LYS A 91 -5.60 -1.49 -5.59
N GLU A 92 -5.97 -1.97 -6.77
CA GLU A 92 -5.96 -3.40 -7.12
C GLU A 92 -4.55 -4.00 -6.97
N MET A 93 -3.53 -3.34 -7.52
CA MET A 93 -2.14 -3.81 -7.41
C MET A 93 -1.61 -3.81 -5.98
N ILE A 94 -1.88 -2.74 -5.22
CA ILE A 94 -1.46 -2.65 -3.81
C ILE A 94 -2.16 -3.75 -3.00
N GLY A 95 -3.47 -3.93 -3.18
CA GLY A 95 -4.24 -4.98 -2.51
C GLY A 95 -3.93 -6.40 -2.98
N HIS A 96 -3.16 -6.59 -4.04
CA HIS A 96 -2.71 -7.92 -4.47
C HIS A 96 -1.28 -8.23 -4.01
N TYR A 97 -0.34 -7.30 -4.21
CA TYR A 97 1.09 -7.56 -3.96
C TYR A 97 1.60 -7.03 -2.63
N SER A 98 0.95 -6.00 -2.07
CA SER A 98 1.41 -5.25 -0.89
C SER A 98 0.40 -5.19 0.25
N GLU A 99 -0.63 -6.05 0.20
CA GLU A 99 -1.75 -6.10 1.15
C GLU A 99 -1.27 -6.21 2.61
N PHE A 100 -0.21 -6.97 2.84
CA PHE A 100 0.26 -7.32 4.19
C PHE A 100 1.62 -6.72 4.55
N VAL A 101 2.11 -5.76 3.76
CA VAL A 101 3.37 -5.07 4.05
C VAL A 101 3.27 -4.35 5.39
N THR A 102 4.33 -4.45 6.21
CA THR A 102 4.35 -3.93 7.58
C THR A 102 4.19 -2.40 7.67
N HIS A 103 4.63 -1.66 6.65
CA HIS A 103 4.55 -0.20 6.63
C HIS A 103 3.25 0.28 5.99
N PRO A 104 2.64 1.38 6.47
CA PRO A 104 1.45 1.96 5.86
C PRO A 104 1.72 2.42 4.42
N VAL A 105 0.87 2.00 3.50
CA VAL A 105 0.86 2.37 2.09
C VAL A 105 -0.37 3.24 1.85
N SER A 106 -0.12 4.52 1.59
CA SER A 106 -1.18 5.50 1.34
C SER A 106 -1.21 5.91 -0.14
N LEU A 107 -2.41 6.00 -0.70
CA LEU A 107 -2.64 6.48 -2.06
C LEU A 107 -3.17 7.92 -2.03
N ARG A 108 -2.53 8.81 -2.80
CA ARG A 108 -3.01 10.18 -2.98
C ARG A 108 -4.14 10.20 -4.00
N GLN A 109 -5.31 10.68 -3.60
CA GLN A 109 -6.47 10.80 -4.47
C GLN A 109 -6.93 12.25 -4.63
N ILE A 110 -7.53 12.53 -5.77
CA ILE A 110 -8.17 13.81 -6.07
C ILE A 110 -9.62 13.73 -5.57
N LYS A 111 -10.02 14.65 -4.69
CA LYS A 111 -11.42 14.83 -4.29
C LYS A 111 -11.88 16.24 -4.65
N THR A 112 -13.06 16.34 -5.25
CA THR A 112 -13.75 17.61 -5.46
C THR A 112 -14.68 17.83 -4.29
N ILE A 113 -14.46 18.89 -3.53
CA ILE A 113 -15.30 19.26 -2.39
C ILE A 113 -15.94 20.62 -2.69
N GLN A 114 -17.22 20.77 -2.37
CA GLN A 114 -17.89 22.06 -2.42
C GLN A 114 -17.56 22.84 -1.16
N VAL A 115 -16.95 24.02 -1.32
CA VAL A 115 -16.53 24.87 -0.21
C VAL A 115 -17.19 26.25 -0.37
N PRO A 116 -17.70 26.88 0.71
CA PRO A 116 -18.20 28.25 0.66
C PRO A 116 -17.17 29.21 0.04
N LYS A 117 -17.61 30.08 -0.87
CA LYS A 117 -16.76 31.05 -1.58
C LYS A 117 -15.97 31.97 -0.64
N GLU A 118 -16.53 32.32 0.51
CA GLU A 118 -15.85 33.13 1.54
C GLU A 118 -14.57 32.45 2.06
N ARG A 119 -14.66 31.15 2.39
CA ARG A 119 -13.51 30.35 2.86
C ARG A 119 -12.45 30.19 1.77
N MET A 120 -12.88 30.08 0.51
CA MET A 120 -11.97 29.98 -0.62
C MET A 120 -11.27 31.32 -0.93
N ASN A 121 -11.97 32.46 -0.81
CA ASN A 121 -11.38 33.79 -0.94
C ASN A 121 -10.29 34.02 0.12
N LEU A 122 -10.54 33.58 1.36
CA LEU A 122 -9.54 33.61 2.44
C LEU A 122 -8.31 32.74 2.11
N MET A 123 -8.51 31.55 1.56
CA MET A 123 -7.40 30.68 1.11
C MET A 123 -6.62 31.25 -0.08
N LYS A 124 -7.30 31.86 -1.05
CA LYS A 124 -6.67 32.54 -2.21
C LYS A 124 -5.87 33.77 -1.76
N LYS A 125 -6.35 34.53 -0.77
CA LYS A 125 -5.63 35.66 -0.16
C LYS A 125 -4.33 35.19 0.52
N ARG A 126 -4.42 34.14 1.34
CA ARG A 126 -3.24 33.50 2.00
C ARG A 126 -2.23 32.89 1.02
N LYS A 127 -2.66 32.46 -0.18
CA LYS A 127 -1.74 31.98 -1.23
C LYS A 127 -1.08 33.10 -2.04
N LYS A 128 -1.65 34.31 -2.08
CA LYS A 128 -1.06 35.48 -2.74
C LYS A 128 -0.07 36.22 -1.85
N GLU A 129 -0.26 36.16 -0.54
CA GLU A 129 0.65 36.73 0.46
C GLU A 129 1.63 35.65 0.94
N GLY A 130 2.66 35.39 0.13
CA GLY A 130 3.86 34.75 0.63
C GLY A 130 4.67 35.75 1.46
N ASP A 131 4.85 35.43 2.73
CA ASP A 131 5.86 35.96 3.66
C ASP A 131 5.82 37.48 3.94
N GLY A 132 5.27 37.88 5.08
CA GLY A 132 5.29 39.26 5.58
C GLY A 132 4.15 39.56 6.55
N ASP A 133 4.52 39.91 7.78
CA ASP A 133 3.67 40.21 8.94
C ASP A 133 2.56 41.26 8.72
N ASP A 134 1.62 41.21 9.68
CA ASP A 134 0.57 42.17 10.06
C ASP A 134 -0.80 42.07 9.37
N ILE A 135 -1.76 41.52 10.12
CA ILE A 135 -3.20 41.75 9.92
C ILE A 135 -3.74 42.46 11.17
N GLU A 136 -3.98 43.76 11.06
CA GLU A 136 -4.91 44.47 11.94
C GLU A 136 -6.33 43.99 11.60
N VAL A 137 -7.04 43.50 12.63
CA VAL A 137 -8.44 43.13 12.54
C VAL A 137 -9.26 44.40 12.81
N SER A 138 -9.82 44.99 11.76
CA SER A 138 -10.93 45.92 11.90
C SER A 138 -12.23 45.13 11.79
N ASP A 139 -12.87 44.91 12.94
CA ASP A 139 -14.24 44.41 13.03
C ASP A 139 -15.21 45.50 12.59
N GLU A 140 -15.94 45.27 11.51
CA GLU A 140 -17.31 45.75 11.29
C GLU A 140 -17.80 45.14 9.98
N ASP A 141 -18.82 44.26 10.03
CA ASP A 141 -19.96 44.30 9.12
C ASP A 141 -21.01 43.23 9.49
N GLU A 142 -22.27 43.68 9.51
CA GLU A 142 -23.47 42.92 9.86
C GLU A 142 -23.71 41.73 8.92
N ALA A 143 -23.89 40.54 9.52
CA ALA A 143 -24.20 39.31 8.79
C ALA A 143 -25.71 39.26 8.43
N GLU A 144 -26.04 39.60 7.18
CA GLU A 144 -27.24 39.05 6.53
C GLU A 144 -26.96 37.56 6.19
N GLU A 145 -27.75 36.65 6.76
CA GLU A 145 -27.72 35.20 6.43
C GLU A 145 -28.18 34.97 4.98
N LYS A 146 -27.28 35.18 4.02
CA LYS A 146 -27.40 34.63 2.68
C LYS A 146 -26.78 33.24 2.69
N GLU A 147 -27.47 32.25 2.11
CA GLU A 147 -26.90 30.91 1.94
C GLU A 147 -25.54 31.02 1.23
N PRO A 148 -24.47 30.43 1.79
CA PRO A 148 -23.14 30.62 1.25
C PRO A 148 -23.06 30.02 -0.15
N GLU A 149 -22.70 30.84 -1.12
CA GLU A 149 -22.47 30.39 -2.49
C GLU A 149 -21.27 29.41 -2.49
N MET A 150 -21.48 28.19 -2.99
CA MET A 150 -20.49 27.11 -2.96
C MET A 150 -19.64 27.11 -4.23
N GLU A 151 -18.34 26.83 -4.11
CA GLU A 151 -17.42 26.61 -5.24
C GLU A 151 -16.76 25.24 -5.11
N GLU A 152 -16.60 24.56 -6.25
CA GLU A 152 -15.94 23.26 -6.31
C GLU A 152 -14.42 23.45 -6.25
N VAL A 153 -13.80 22.93 -5.19
CA VAL A 153 -12.35 22.95 -5.02
C VAL A 153 -11.81 21.53 -5.13
N THR A 154 -10.86 21.34 -6.03
CA THR A 154 -10.08 20.12 -6.16
C THR A 154 -9.00 20.07 -5.08
N THR A 155 -9.08 19.10 -4.18
CA THR A 155 -8.08 18.84 -3.13
C THR A 155 -7.44 17.46 -3.29
N TYR A 156 -6.31 17.27 -2.63
CA TYR A 156 -5.63 15.98 -2.53
C TYR A 156 -5.78 15.41 -1.12
N GLU A 157 -6.13 14.13 -1.01
CA GLU A 157 -6.21 13.41 0.26
C GLU A 157 -5.44 12.09 0.14
N TYR A 158 -4.80 11.67 1.24
CA TYR A 158 -4.13 10.38 1.32
C TYR A 158 -5.03 9.38 2.02
N GLU A 159 -5.30 8.25 1.36
CA GLU A 159 -6.07 7.13 1.90
C GLU A 159 -5.11 5.95 2.13
N GLN A 160 -5.05 5.41 3.34
CA GLN A 160 -4.29 4.17 3.59
C GLN A 160 -5.02 2.98 2.98
N ILE A 161 -4.31 2.20 2.15
CA ILE A 161 -4.89 1.09 1.41
C ILE A 161 -4.67 -0.24 2.12
N ASN A 162 -3.47 -0.50 2.66
CA ASN A 162 -3.18 -1.73 3.39
C ASN A 162 -3.53 -1.56 4.88
N THR A 163 -4.74 -1.95 5.27
CA THR A 163 -5.18 -1.93 6.67
C THR A 163 -5.20 -3.31 7.31
N ASP A 164 -5.17 -4.36 6.50
CA ASP A 164 -5.44 -5.71 6.97
C ASP A 164 -4.23 -6.35 7.66
N PRO A 165 -4.42 -6.92 8.86
CA PRO A 165 -3.33 -7.54 9.60
C PRO A 165 -2.96 -8.92 9.03
N ALA A 166 -1.67 -9.18 8.93
CA ALA A 166 -1.14 -10.51 8.58
C ALA A 166 -1.22 -11.46 9.78
N ILE A 167 -2.40 -12.01 10.08
CA ILE A 167 -2.63 -12.79 11.31
C ILE A 167 -1.83 -14.11 11.35
N TRP A 168 -1.51 -14.71 10.21
CA TRP A 168 -0.66 -15.92 10.15
C TRP A 168 0.76 -15.68 10.67
N ALA A 169 1.21 -14.42 10.73
CA ALA A 169 2.52 -14.08 11.27
C ALA A 169 2.54 -14.02 12.81
N ARG A 170 1.38 -13.83 13.44
CA ARG A 170 1.19 -13.74 14.89
C ARG A 170 1.28 -15.13 15.54
N ASP A 171 1.26 -15.17 16.87
CA ASP A 171 1.12 -16.41 17.64
C ASP A 171 -0.36 -16.82 17.67
N LYS A 172 -0.64 -18.11 17.45
CA LYS A 172 -2.01 -18.64 17.38
C LYS A 172 -2.80 -18.43 18.69
N ASP A 173 -2.12 -18.41 19.84
CA ASP A 173 -2.76 -18.33 21.15
C ASP A 173 -3.25 -16.89 21.44
N GLY A 174 -2.77 -15.91 20.68
CA GLY A 174 -3.17 -14.51 20.77
C GLY A 174 -4.10 -14.05 19.65
N ILE A 175 -4.76 -14.98 18.93
CA ILE A 175 -5.70 -14.67 17.85
C ILE A 175 -7.08 -15.21 18.25
N THR A 176 -8.11 -14.36 18.20
CA THR A 176 -9.48 -14.78 18.49
C THR A 176 -10.18 -15.35 17.26
N ASP A 177 -11.26 -16.11 17.47
CA ASP A 177 -12.06 -16.68 16.39
C ASP A 177 -12.65 -15.58 15.49
N GLU A 178 -13.02 -14.43 16.07
CA GLU A 178 -13.47 -13.27 15.30
C GLU A 178 -12.39 -12.73 14.36
N GLU A 179 -11.13 -12.66 14.81
CA GLU A 179 -10.00 -12.23 13.97
C GLU A 179 -9.76 -13.21 12.82
N TYR A 180 -9.91 -14.52 13.05
CA TYR A 180 -9.85 -15.52 11.96
C TYR A 180 -10.97 -15.34 10.95
N GLN A 181 -12.19 -15.03 11.40
CA GLN A 181 -13.34 -14.79 10.51
C GLN A 181 -13.22 -13.47 9.72
N GLU A 182 -12.70 -12.41 10.35
CA GLU A 182 -12.40 -11.16 9.66
C GLU A 182 -11.32 -11.38 8.59
N PHE A 183 -10.26 -12.11 8.93
CA PHE A 183 -9.21 -12.43 7.96
C PHE A 183 -9.72 -13.28 6.79
N TRP A 184 -10.60 -14.26 7.05
CA TRP A 184 -11.26 -15.04 5.99
C TRP A 184 -11.99 -14.14 4.98
N LYS A 185 -12.71 -13.12 5.45
CA LYS A 185 -13.44 -12.16 4.59
C LYS A 185 -12.49 -11.36 3.70
N VAL A 186 -11.32 -11.00 4.22
CA VAL A 186 -10.27 -10.30 3.46
C VAL A 186 -9.69 -11.23 2.38
N VAL A 187 -9.20 -12.43 2.76
CA VAL A 187 -8.49 -13.31 1.81
C VAL A 187 -9.40 -13.92 0.76
N SER A 188 -10.67 -14.19 1.10
CA SER A 188 -11.66 -14.75 0.16
C SER A 188 -12.12 -13.75 -0.90
N LYS A 189 -11.80 -12.45 -0.76
CA LYS A 189 -12.16 -11.36 -1.71
C LYS A 189 -13.64 -11.37 -2.12
N GLY A 190 -14.52 -11.88 -1.26
CA GLY A 190 -15.96 -12.01 -1.53
C GLY A 190 -16.37 -13.16 -2.45
N ASP A 191 -15.44 -14.04 -2.87
CA ASP A 191 -15.75 -15.23 -3.68
C ASP A 191 -16.51 -16.31 -2.88
N SER A 192 -16.49 -16.23 -1.56
CA SER A 192 -17.19 -17.15 -0.66
C SER A 192 -18.26 -16.37 0.09
N ALA A 193 -19.52 -16.75 -0.12
CA ALA A 193 -20.63 -16.23 0.67
C ALA A 193 -20.55 -16.85 2.07
N GLY A 194 -20.33 -16.02 3.09
CA GLY A 194 -20.41 -16.44 4.49
C GLY A 194 -19.07 -16.58 5.20
N ASP A 195 -19.20 -17.01 6.45
CA ASP A 195 -18.09 -17.26 7.37
C ASP A 195 -17.36 -18.57 7.01
N ALA A 196 -16.16 -18.75 7.55
CA ALA A 196 -15.46 -20.03 7.47
C ALA A 196 -16.09 -21.02 8.46
N GLU A 197 -16.24 -22.28 8.05
CA GLU A 197 -16.75 -23.35 8.91
C GLU A 197 -15.70 -23.76 9.95
N ASP A 198 -14.45 -23.87 9.50
CA ASP A 198 -13.32 -24.30 10.32
C ASP A 198 -12.01 -23.75 9.75
N TRP A 199 -10.99 -23.68 10.59
CA TRP A 199 -9.64 -23.28 10.19
C TRP A 199 -8.56 -24.00 10.98
N THR A 200 -7.38 -24.10 10.38
CA THR A 200 -6.19 -24.66 11.04
C THR A 200 -5.02 -23.74 10.87
N HIS A 201 -4.51 -23.19 11.98
CA HIS A 201 -3.27 -22.41 12.01
C HIS A 201 -2.10 -23.31 12.40
N PHE A 202 -1.16 -23.46 11.47
CA PHE A 202 -0.02 -24.35 11.59
C PHE A 202 1.29 -23.56 11.51
N ASN A 203 2.25 -23.93 12.37
CA ASN A 203 3.63 -23.46 12.34
C ASN A 203 4.54 -24.70 12.19
N ALA A 204 5.26 -24.78 11.08
CA ALA A 204 6.26 -25.79 10.84
C ALA A 204 7.65 -25.20 11.10
N GLU A 205 8.40 -25.86 11.98
CA GLU A 205 9.78 -25.54 12.28
C GLU A 205 10.68 -26.72 11.88
N GLY A 206 11.72 -26.46 11.09
CA GLY A 206 12.60 -27.48 10.55
C GLY A 206 13.68 -26.87 9.66
N ASN A 207 14.03 -27.56 8.56
CA ASN A 207 14.95 -26.99 7.56
C ASN A 207 14.30 -25.82 6.81
N ILE A 208 12.98 -25.83 6.69
CA ILE A 208 12.17 -24.73 6.16
C ILE A 208 11.17 -24.38 7.25
N ASN A 209 11.20 -23.12 7.69
CA ASN A 209 10.25 -22.60 8.66
C ASN A 209 9.13 -21.86 7.91
N PHE A 210 7.88 -22.25 8.15
CA PHE A 210 6.73 -21.57 7.56
C PHE A 210 5.53 -21.61 8.50
N LYS A 211 4.69 -20.57 8.39
CA LYS A 211 3.39 -20.50 9.03
C LYS A 211 2.31 -20.51 7.96
N SER A 212 1.18 -21.16 8.23
CA SER A 212 0.05 -21.24 7.31
C SER A 212 -1.26 -21.26 8.06
N ILE A 213 -2.31 -20.70 7.48
CA ILE A 213 -3.68 -20.84 7.96
C ILE A 213 -4.50 -21.47 6.83
N LEU A 214 -5.11 -22.61 7.09
CA LEU A 214 -6.01 -23.28 6.14
C LEU A 214 -7.45 -23.07 6.56
N TYR A 215 -8.28 -22.58 5.65
CA TYR A 215 -9.70 -22.37 5.86
C TYR A 215 -10.57 -23.37 5.11
N VAL A 216 -11.68 -23.76 5.74
CA VAL A 216 -12.76 -24.54 5.14
C VAL A 216 -13.98 -23.62 5.01
N PRO A 217 -14.48 -23.36 3.79
CA PRO A 217 -15.68 -22.52 3.62
C PRO A 217 -16.94 -23.25 4.11
N SER A 218 -17.88 -22.53 4.74
CA SER A 218 -19.19 -23.10 5.11
C SER A 218 -20.07 -23.43 3.91
N GLU A 219 -19.91 -22.70 2.81
CA GLU A 219 -20.63 -22.95 1.56
C GLU A 219 -19.72 -23.54 0.48
N VAL A 220 -20.25 -24.52 -0.26
CA VAL A 220 -19.54 -25.08 -1.42
C VAL A 220 -19.47 -24.03 -2.52
N PRO A 221 -18.27 -23.66 -3.00
CA PRO A 221 -18.12 -22.69 -4.07
C PRO A 221 -18.94 -23.05 -5.31
N PHE A 222 -19.57 -22.06 -5.92
CA PHE A 222 -20.47 -22.23 -7.06
C PHE A 222 -19.84 -23.05 -8.22
N ALA A 223 -18.55 -22.88 -8.48
CA ALA A 223 -17.83 -23.63 -9.51
C ALA A 223 -17.90 -25.16 -9.30
N LEU A 224 -17.86 -25.64 -8.05
CA LEU A 224 -18.05 -27.05 -7.73
C LEU A 224 -19.49 -27.50 -7.83
N GLN A 225 -20.44 -26.63 -7.46
CA GLN A 225 -21.87 -26.94 -7.61
C GLN A 225 -22.22 -27.20 -9.08
N GLN A 226 -21.53 -26.54 -10.01
CA GLN A 226 -21.67 -26.77 -11.45
C GLN A 226 -20.85 -27.96 -11.98
N GLY A 227 -20.14 -28.70 -11.12
CA GLY A 227 -19.28 -29.81 -11.52
C GLY A 227 -18.03 -29.39 -12.30
N ASN A 228 -17.72 -28.09 -12.32
CA ASN A 228 -16.64 -27.54 -13.14
C ASN A 228 -15.36 -27.37 -12.32
N MET A 229 -14.78 -28.51 -11.96
CA MET A 229 -13.59 -28.59 -11.11
C MET A 229 -12.35 -27.97 -11.76
N GLU A 230 -12.32 -27.84 -13.09
CA GLU A 230 -11.25 -27.15 -13.84
C GLU A 230 -11.30 -25.62 -13.71
N MET A 231 -12.47 -25.04 -13.43
CA MET A 231 -12.59 -23.60 -13.16
C MET A 231 -12.20 -23.23 -11.72
N MET A 232 -11.92 -24.21 -10.87
CA MET A 232 -11.54 -23.94 -9.50
C MET A 232 -10.06 -23.54 -9.45
N LYS A 233 -9.82 -22.23 -9.29
CA LYS A 233 -8.47 -21.71 -9.09
C LYS A 233 -7.88 -22.23 -7.78
N PRO A 234 -6.57 -22.59 -7.74
CA PRO A 234 -5.88 -22.91 -6.50
C PRO A 234 -6.16 -21.84 -5.45
N GLY A 235 -6.52 -22.26 -4.24
CA GLY A 235 -6.84 -21.35 -3.15
C GLY A 235 -5.64 -20.91 -2.32
N LEU A 236 -4.42 -21.32 -2.70
CA LEU A 236 -3.24 -21.16 -1.87
C LEU A 236 -2.40 -19.96 -2.30
N ARG A 237 -2.26 -18.98 -1.42
CA ARG A 237 -1.35 -17.85 -1.62
C ARG A 237 -0.05 -18.05 -0.86
N LEU A 238 1.08 -17.96 -1.57
CA LEU A 238 2.42 -18.03 -1.01
C LEU A 238 2.98 -16.63 -0.76
N TYR A 239 3.23 -16.32 0.50
CA TYR A 239 3.88 -15.09 0.92
C TYR A 239 5.29 -15.36 1.45
N VAL A 240 6.24 -14.51 1.05
CA VAL A 240 7.58 -14.47 1.65
C VAL A 240 7.75 -13.10 2.29
N ARG A 241 7.99 -13.08 3.61
CA ARG A 241 8.12 -11.82 4.38
C ARG A 241 6.94 -10.87 4.16
N LYS A 242 5.71 -11.42 4.07
CA LYS A 242 4.44 -10.71 3.82
C LYS A 242 4.28 -10.08 2.41
N VAL A 243 5.16 -10.41 1.47
CA VAL A 243 5.00 -10.05 0.04
C VAL A 243 4.50 -11.28 -0.71
N LEU A 244 3.46 -11.11 -1.52
CA LEU A 244 2.90 -12.17 -2.34
C LEU A 244 3.92 -12.58 -3.42
N ILE A 245 4.19 -13.87 -3.52
CA ILE A 245 5.09 -14.45 -4.54
C ILE A 245 4.29 -15.16 -5.63
N SER A 246 3.27 -15.92 -5.23
CA SER A 246 2.42 -16.67 -6.15
C SER A 246 1.09 -17.02 -5.47
N ASP A 247 0.01 -16.96 -6.22
CA ASP A 247 -1.34 -17.39 -5.85
C ASP A 247 -1.86 -18.56 -6.71
N GLU A 248 -1.01 -19.10 -7.58
CA GLU A 248 -1.32 -20.24 -8.47
C GLU A 248 -0.60 -21.53 -8.02
N PHE A 249 -0.38 -21.68 -6.72
CA PHE A 249 0.44 -22.78 -6.21
C PHE A 249 -0.37 -24.07 -6.04
N ASP A 250 -0.11 -25.06 -6.90
CA ASP A 250 -0.74 -26.39 -6.86
C ASP A 250 0.02 -27.37 -5.95
N LEU A 251 0.01 -27.10 -4.64
CA LEU A 251 0.56 -28.01 -3.63
C LEU A 251 -0.45 -29.02 -3.10
N MET A 252 -1.73 -28.71 -3.21
CA MET A 252 -2.79 -29.47 -2.58
C MET A 252 -3.28 -30.56 -3.53
N PRO A 253 -3.52 -31.79 -3.04
CA PRO A 253 -4.22 -32.79 -3.82
C PRO A 253 -5.56 -32.24 -4.29
N ARG A 254 -5.95 -32.55 -5.54
CA ARG A 254 -7.18 -32.01 -6.17
C ARG A 254 -8.45 -32.10 -5.33
N TYR A 255 -8.55 -33.10 -4.44
CA TYR A 255 -9.70 -33.28 -3.56
C TYR A 255 -9.77 -32.26 -2.40
N LEU A 256 -8.71 -31.48 -2.16
CA LEU A 256 -8.66 -30.42 -1.14
C LEU A 256 -8.73 -29.01 -1.73
N ASN A 257 -8.97 -28.83 -3.03
CA ASN A 257 -9.02 -27.50 -3.65
C ASN A 257 -10.17 -26.62 -3.12
N LEU A 258 -11.11 -27.19 -2.36
CA LEU A 258 -12.11 -26.49 -1.57
C LEU A 258 -11.52 -25.52 -0.54
N SER A 259 -10.32 -25.83 -0.03
CA SER A 259 -9.66 -25.06 1.01
C SER A 259 -8.99 -23.80 0.46
N ARG A 260 -9.01 -22.69 1.22
CA ARG A 260 -8.27 -21.46 0.88
C ARG A 260 -7.24 -21.14 1.96
N VAL A 261 -6.15 -20.49 1.56
CA VAL A 261 -5.04 -20.00 2.41
C VAL A 261 -4.65 -18.59 2.00
#